data_AF-A0A1F1U947-F1
#
_entry.id   AF-A0A1F1U947-F1
#
_cell.length_a   1.000
_cell.length_b   1.000
_cell.length_c   1.000
_cell.angle_alpha   90.00
_cell.angle_beta   90.00
_cell.angle_gamma   90.00
#
_symmetry.space_group_name_H-M   'P 1'
#
loop_
_entity.id
_entity.type
_entity.pdbx_description
1 polymer ?
#
loop_
_entity_poly.entity_id
_entity_poly.type
_entity_poly.pdbx_seq_one_letter_code
_entity_poly.pdbx_strand_id
1 'polypeptide(L)'
;MGLERELLGRKPHEVSDGQLQCALVVRGLVRPVRYLFADEPTSALDSRTASRVWDVIGDVVAEDQAAAAIVSHDSPLLTAMASTTIRITGQ
;
A
#
# COMPACT_ATOMS: atom_id res chain seq x y z
N MET A 1 1.15 7.19 -9.03
CA MET A 1 0.08 6.95 -8.03
C MET A 1 -1.07 7.97 -8.09
N GLY A 2 -1.27 8.72 -9.18
CA GLY A 2 -2.39 9.68 -9.27
C GLY A 2 -2.30 10.88 -8.31
N LEU A 3 -1.13 11.11 -7.69
CA LEU A 3 -0.87 12.23 -6.79
C LEU A 3 -0.18 13.36 -7.55
N GLU A 4 -0.99 14.20 -8.21
CA GLU A 4 -0.49 15.36 -8.93
C GLU A 4 -0.25 16.55 -7.99
N ARG A 5 0.65 17.47 -8.38
CA ARG A 5 1.02 18.63 -7.54
C ARG A 5 -0.18 19.54 -7.22
N GLU A 6 -1.19 19.55 -8.09
CA GLU A 6 -2.44 20.32 -7.91
C GLU A 6 -3.23 19.89 -6.66
N LEU A 7 -2.97 18.68 -6.14
CA LEU A 7 -3.65 18.17 -4.95
C LEU A 7 -3.09 18.75 -3.63
N LEU A 8 -1.92 19.40 -3.63
CA LEU A 8 -1.24 19.85 -2.41
C LEU A 8 -2.06 20.86 -1.56
N GLY A 9 -3.00 21.58 -2.18
CA GLY A 9 -3.89 22.52 -1.50
C GLY A 9 -5.27 21.96 -1.17
N ARG A 10 -5.58 20.72 -1.55
CA ARG A 10 -6.90 20.12 -1.40
C ARG A 10 -7.06 19.48 -0.02
N LYS A 11 -8.25 19.63 0.58
CA LYS A 11 -8.65 18.95 1.81
C LYS A 11 -9.04 17.51 1.53
N PRO A 12 -9.08 16.63 2.55
CA PRO A 12 -9.41 15.23 2.33
C PRO A 12 -10.73 14.96 1.59
N HIS A 13 -11.77 15.78 1.83
CA HIS A 13 -13.06 15.64 1.14
C HIS A 13 -13.08 16.21 -0.29
N GLU A 14 -11.97 16.79 -0.76
CA GLU A 14 -11.84 17.40 -2.09
C GLU A 14 -11.03 16.54 -3.08
N VAL A 15 -10.72 15.30 -2.70
CA VAL A 15 -9.97 14.32 -3.49
C VAL A 15 -10.69 12.97 -3.48
N SER A 16 -10.39 12.10 -4.44
CA SER A 16 -11.00 10.77 -4.49
C SER A 16 -10.44 9.85 -3.39
N ASP A 17 -11.21 8.83 -3.00
CA ASP A 17 -10.75 7.84 -2.02
C ASP A 17 -9.44 7.16 -2.45
N GLY A 18 -9.28 6.89 -3.75
CA GLY A 18 -8.04 6.34 -4.27
C GLY A 18 -6.85 7.32 -4.16
N GLN A 19 -7.08 8.62 -4.37
CA GLN A 19 -6.05 9.64 -4.12
C GLN A 19 -5.70 9.73 -2.63
N LEU A 20 -6.70 9.67 -1.74
CA LEU A 20 -6.46 9.61 -0.30
C LEU A 20 -5.65 8.39 0.09
N GLN A 21 -6.01 7.21 -0.40
CA GLN A 21 -5.30 5.98 -0.09
C GLN A 21 -3.85 6.02 -0.58
N CYS A 22 -3.61 6.46 -1.81
CA CYS A 22 -2.26 6.70 -2.31
C CYS A 22 -1.48 7.69 -1.42
N ALA A 23 -2.12 8.79 -0.99
CA ALA A 23 -1.48 9.76 -0.10
C ALA A 23 -1.15 9.17 1.28
N LEU A 24 -2.02 8.30 1.83
CA LEU A 24 -1.79 7.60 3.09
C LEU A 24 -0.64 6.59 2.98
N VAL A 25 -0.57 5.84 1.89
CA VAL A 25 0.57 4.94 1.60
C VAL A 25 1.86 5.74 1.51
N VAL A 26 1.91 6.79 0.69
CA VAL A 26 3.11 7.65 0.56
C VAL A 26 3.50 8.25 1.91
N ARG A 27 2.53 8.71 2.70
CA ARG A 27 2.78 9.23 4.05
C ARG A 27 3.45 8.19 4.96
N GLY A 28 3.05 6.93 4.87
CA GLY A 28 3.63 5.83 5.65
C GLY A 28 5.06 5.49 5.23
N LEU A 29 5.40 5.69 3.96
CA LEU A 29 6.67 5.27 3.36
C LEU A 29 7.66 6.43 3.12
N VAL A 30 7.33 7.67 3.53
CA VAL A 30 8.16 8.85 3.25
C VAL A 30 9.50 8.86 4.01
N ARG A 31 9.67 7.98 5.00
CA ARG A 31 10.91 7.80 5.77
C ARG A 31 11.29 6.33 5.81
N PRO A 32 12.58 6.02 6.01
CA PRO A 32 13.00 4.64 6.19
C PRO A 32 12.22 3.94 7.31
N VAL A 33 11.71 2.75 7.04
CA VAL A 33 10.93 1.94 7.97
C VAL A 33 11.67 0.67 8.36
N ARG A 34 11.63 0.29 9.64
CA ARG A 34 12.10 -1.03 10.10
C ARG A 34 10.99 -2.09 10.09
N TYR A 35 9.76 -1.64 10.24
CA TYR A 35 8.56 -2.47 10.29
C TYR A 35 7.44 -1.77 9.53
N LEU A 36 6.82 -2.48 8.60
CA LEU A 36 5.66 -2.02 7.84
C LEU A 36 4.45 -2.88 8.17
N PHE A 37 3.37 -2.23 8.61
CA PHE A 37 2.06 -2.86 8.77
C PHE A 37 1.10 -2.19 7.79
N ALA A 38 0.51 -2.98 6.89
CA ALA A 38 -0.42 -2.48 5.89
C ALA A 38 -1.70 -3.33 5.90
N ASP A 39 -2.83 -2.71 6.21
CA ASP A 39 -4.14 -3.33 6.18
C ASP A 39 -4.91 -2.85 4.95
N GLU A 40 -5.14 -3.75 4.00
CA GLU A 40 -5.80 -3.50 2.72
C GLU A 40 -5.34 -2.21 2.02
N PRO A 41 -4.02 -2.04 1.75
CA PRO A 41 -3.45 -0.77 1.29
C PRO A 41 -3.89 -0.36 -0.13
N THR A 42 -4.64 -1.22 -0.83
CA THR A 42 -5.12 -0.98 -2.20
C THR A 42 -6.63 -1.12 -2.39
N SER A 43 -7.41 -1.24 -1.31
CA SER A 43 -8.86 -1.48 -1.34
C SER A 43 -9.72 -0.47 -2.11
N ALA A 44 -9.31 0.80 -2.19
CA ALA A 44 -10.00 1.87 -2.93
C ALA A 44 -9.31 2.23 -4.26
N LEU A 45 -8.42 1.37 -4.76
CA LEU A 45 -7.65 1.61 -5.98
C LEU A 45 -8.14 0.75 -7.15
N ASP A 46 -8.06 1.30 -8.37
CA ASP A 46 -8.13 0.50 -9.59
C ASP A 46 -6.94 -0.46 -9.68
N SER A 47 -7.09 -1.55 -10.44
CA SER A 47 -6.08 -2.62 -10.52
C SER A 47 -4.69 -2.15 -10.96
N ARG A 48 -4.62 -1.14 -11.85
CA ARG A 48 -3.34 -0.59 -12.33
C ARG A 48 -2.68 0.26 -11.26
N THR A 49 -3.44 1.06 -10.53
CA THR A 49 -2.92 1.89 -9.44
C THR A 49 -2.55 1.03 -8.24
N ALA A 50 -3.33 -0.01 -7.93
CA ALA A 50 -3.02 -1.01 -6.91
C ALA A 50 -1.68 -1.70 -7.17
N SER A 51 -1.45 -2.21 -8.39
CA SER A 51 -0.17 -2.84 -8.77
C SER A 51 1.03 -1.94 -8.47
N ARG A 52 0.92 -0.64 -8.79
CA ARG A 52 2.00 0.32 -8.51
C ARG A 52 2.22 0.59 -7.03
N VAL A 53 1.16 0.54 -6.23
CA VAL A 53 1.27 0.61 -4.76
C VAL A 53 2.02 -0.59 -4.23
N TRP A 54 1.75 -1.77 -4.77
CA TRP A 54 2.48 -2.97 -4.40
C TRP A 54 3.95 -2.95 -4.82
N ASP A 55 4.26 -2.45 -6.01
CA ASP A 55 5.64 -2.26 -6.47
C ASP A 55 6.40 -1.36 -5.48
N VAL A 56 5.83 -0.20 -5.12
CA VAL A 56 6.46 0.74 -4.18
C VAL A 56 6.61 0.15 -2.77
N ILE A 57 5.60 -0.57 -2.28
CA ILE A 57 5.71 -1.26 -0.99
C ILE A 57 6.84 -2.28 -1.02
N GLY A 58 6.93 -3.07 -2.10
CA GLY A 58 7.99 -4.07 -2.28
C GLY A 58 9.38 -3.44 -2.33
N ASP A 59 9.53 -2.37 -3.11
CA ASP A 59 10.79 -1.61 -3.22
C ASP A 59 11.23 -1.07 -1.87
N VAL A 60 10.35 -0.40 -1.13
CA VAL A 60 10.68 0.15 0.20
C VAL A 60 11.05 -0.94 1.20
N VAL A 61 10.31 -2.06 1.22
CA VAL A 61 10.62 -3.18 2.10
C VAL A 61 12.00 -3.77 1.81
N ALA A 62 12.38 -3.85 0.53
CA ALA A 62 13.68 -4.33 0.11
C ALA A 62 14.80 -3.32 0.42
N GLU A 63 14.62 -2.05 0.07
CA GLU A 63 15.59 -0.97 0.25
C GLU A 63 15.91 -0.70 1.74
N ASP A 64 14.88 -0.62 2.58
CA ASP A 64 15.04 -0.36 4.01
C ASP A 64 15.40 -1.62 4.82
N GLN A 65 15.42 -2.78 4.17
CA GLN A 65 15.51 -4.09 4.83
C GLN A 65 14.44 -4.26 5.93
N ALA A 66 13.22 -3.81 5.64
CA ALA A 66 12.13 -3.80 6.59
C ALA A 66 11.49 -5.19 6.74
N ALA A 67 10.94 -5.48 7.91
CA ALA A 67 9.97 -6.57 8.04
C ALA A 67 8.56 -6.04 7.75
N ALA A 68 7.80 -6.72 6.88
CA ALA A 68 6.46 -6.31 6.51
C ALA A 68 5.41 -7.35 6.93
N ALA A 69 4.30 -6.88 7.49
CA ALA A 69 3.09 -7.65 7.74
C ALA A 69 1.93 -6.98 6.99
N ILE A 70 1.33 -7.74 6.08
CA ILE A 70 0.37 -7.22 5.12
C ILE A 70 -0.91 -8.04 5.20
N VAL A 71 -2.05 -7.35 5.28
CA VAL A 71 -3.38 -7.94 5.20
C VAL A 71 -3.96 -7.58 3.84
N SER A 72 -4.34 -8.59 3.07
CA SER A 72 -5.05 -8.41 1.82
C SER A 72 -5.91 -9.61 1.46
N HIS A 73 -7.00 -9.38 0.73
CA HIS A 73 -7.79 -10.41 0.06
C HIS A 73 -7.20 -10.85 -1.29
N ASP A 74 -6.18 -10.16 -1.84
CA ASP A 74 -5.52 -10.52 -3.11
C ASP A 74 -4.50 -11.66 -2.92
N SER A 75 -4.98 -12.90 -3.05
CA SER A 75 -4.16 -14.10 -2.84
C SER A 75 -3.01 -14.28 -3.86
N PRO A 76 -3.22 -14.08 -5.18
CA PRO A 76 -2.13 -14.17 -6.17
C PRO A 76 -0.98 -13.21 -5.85
N LEU A 77 -1.30 -11.96 -5.51
CA LEU A 77 -0.30 -10.97 -5.18
C LEU A 77 0.45 -11.33 -3.89
N LEU A 78 -0.25 -11.68 -2.82
CA LEU A 78 0.39 -12.07 -1.56
C LEU A 78 1.34 -13.26 -1.74
N THR A 79 0.98 -14.22 -2.60
CA THR A 79 1.83 -15.38 -2.90
C THR A 79 3.10 -14.99 -3.65
N ALA A 80 3.05 -13.96 -4.49
CA ALA A 80 4.20 -13.50 -5.26
C ALA A 80 5.19 -12.69 -4.42
N MET A 81 4.71 -11.98 -3.39
CA MET A 81 5.52 -11.02 -2.63
C MET A 81 5.97 -11.54 -1.25
N ALA A 82 5.15 -12.34 -0.58
CA ALA A 82 5.38 -12.70 0.81
C ALA A 82 6.29 -13.93 0.94
N SER A 83 7.26 -13.86 1.86
CA SER A 83 8.04 -15.04 2.27
C SER A 83 7.22 -16.06 3.07
N THR A 84 6.13 -15.61 3.69
CA THR A 84 5.22 -16.47 4.47
C THR A 84 3.81 -15.90 4.38
N THR A 85 2.83 -16.78 4.11
CA THR A 85 1.41 -16.42 4.07
C THR A 85 0.68 -17.15 5.17
N ILE A 86 -0.10 -16.41 5.96
CA ILE A 86 -0.99 -16.97 6.98
C ILE A 86 -2.42 -16.78 6.49
N ARG A 87 -3.15 -17.88 6.31
CA ARG A 87 -4.57 -17.82 5.95
C ARG A 87 -5.41 -17.90 7.23
N ILE A 88 -6.19 -16.86 7.48
CA ILE A 88 -7.15 -16.83 8.58
C ILE A 88 -8.50 -17.30 8.05
N THR A 89 -8.97 -18.46 8.51
CA THR A 89 -10.32 -18.97 8.23
C THR A 89 -11.19 -18.75 9.46
N GLY A 90 -12.36 -18.12 9.29
CA GLY A 90 -13.37 -18.11 10.36
C GLY A 90 -13.86 -19.53 10.66
N GLN A 91 -14.19 -19.80 11.93
CA GLN A 91 -14.91 -21.01 12.31
C GLN A 91 -16.36 -20.95 11.83
#